data_AF-A0A0G3EGT4-F1
#
_entry.id   AF-A0A0G3EGT4-F1
#
_cell.length_a   1.000
_cell.length_b   1.000
_cell.length_c   1.000
_cell.angle_alpha   90.00
_cell.angle_beta   90.00
_cell.angle_gamma   90.00
#
_symmetry.space_group_name_H-M   'P 1'
#
loop_
_entity.id
_entity.type
_entity.pdbx_description
1 polymer ?
#
loop_
_entity_poly.entity_id
_entity_poly.type
_entity_poly.pdbx_seq_one_letter_code
_entity_poly.pdbx_strand_id
1 'polypeptide(L)'
;MVPPSSHQPDPHVQGTLNTLIQLQDLVLARDERKAAGPGKRLAELNRSIEAMLDELAADRRTHIRQLLRRSPLAVVPIHHRTCTGCGMALPVSLVNNVHAARAIYRCPSCTRILYYRESEIRRRPERRRRRANDRKGLERFSCEALMIPRLGGGTPEEVLGQMCRCMEEQGFIENSDALLEQAMQREAISTTAMEHGIAFPHVRGVEGGGLTLAAGVHRKGIHFDPDSRRLSRIFLFMTIPTAASAFYLRLVSGLSESLSRKEVREEVLGAETPQELWKRLQKATRKTVR
;
A
#
# COMPACT_ATOMS: atom_id res chain seq x y z
N MET A 1 -41.38 9.70 0.31
CA MET A 1 -40.20 10.45 0.82
C MET A 1 -39.68 9.70 2.03
N VAL A 2 -38.53 9.05 1.91
CA VAL A 2 -37.86 8.41 3.05
C VAL A 2 -37.12 9.53 3.79
N PRO A 3 -37.28 9.70 5.11
CA PRO A 3 -36.59 10.77 5.83
C PRO A 3 -35.08 10.49 5.82
N PRO A 4 -34.22 11.52 5.84
CA PRO A 4 -32.80 11.32 5.99
C PRO A 4 -32.56 10.73 7.39
N SER A 5 -32.16 9.46 7.48
CA SER A 5 -31.76 8.87 8.75
C SER A 5 -30.46 9.54 9.21
N SER A 6 -30.58 10.47 10.17
CA SER A 6 -29.47 11.04 10.92
C SER A 6 -28.88 9.97 11.85
N HIS A 7 -28.13 9.02 11.29
CA HIS A 7 -27.43 8.00 12.07
C HIS A 7 -25.94 8.30 12.03
N GLN A 8 -25.51 9.17 12.94
CA GLN A 8 -24.10 9.36 13.21
C GLN A 8 -23.53 8.07 13.81
N PRO A 9 -22.32 7.65 13.38
CA PRO A 9 -21.64 6.49 13.93
C PRO A 9 -21.33 6.70 15.43
N ASP A 10 -21.32 5.62 16.21
CA ASP A 10 -20.94 5.69 17.62
C ASP A 10 -19.45 6.09 17.73
N PRO A 11 -19.11 7.22 18.38
CA PRO A 11 -17.73 7.70 18.47
C PRO A 11 -16.76 6.70 19.13
N HIS A 12 -17.22 5.92 20.10
CA HIS A 12 -16.39 4.93 20.78
C HIS A 12 -16.11 3.72 19.89
N VAL A 13 -17.11 3.27 19.13
CA VAL A 13 -16.95 2.19 18.14
C VAL A 13 -16.03 2.65 17.01
N GLN A 14 -16.22 3.86 16.51
CA GLN A 14 -15.36 4.45 15.48
C GLN A 14 -13.92 4.60 15.97
N GLY A 15 -13.72 5.07 17.20
CA GLY A 15 -12.40 5.14 17.84
C GLY A 15 -11.74 3.76 17.91
N THR A 16 -12.49 2.74 18.32
CA THR A 16 -11.97 1.36 18.36
C THR A 16 -11.60 0.84 16.96
N LEU A 17 -12.43 1.10 15.94
CA LEU A 17 -12.12 0.73 14.56
C LEU A 17 -10.84 1.43 14.08
N ASN A 18 -10.69 2.72 14.38
CA ASN A 18 -9.49 3.47 14.03
C ASN A 18 -8.23 2.86 14.69
N THR A 19 -8.29 2.52 15.98
CA THR A 19 -7.18 1.82 16.66
C THR A 19 -6.86 0.48 16.00
N LEU A 20 -7.87 -0.32 15.64
CA LEU A 20 -7.65 -1.61 14.99
C LEU A 20 -7.06 -1.48 13.57
N ILE A 21 -7.47 -0.44 12.83
CA ILE A 21 -6.90 -0.11 11.51
C ILE A 21 -5.44 0.33 11.69
N GLN A 22 -5.14 1.23 12.63
CA GLN A 22 -3.78 1.65 12.94
C GLN A 22 -2.89 0.47 13.35
N LEU A 23 -3.40 -0.45 14.17
CA LEU A 23 -2.68 -1.66 14.58
C LEU A 23 -2.33 -2.53 13.36
N GLN A 24 -3.30 -2.73 12.46
CA GLN A 24 -3.07 -3.46 11.22
C GLN A 24 -2.00 -2.76 10.36
N ASP A 25 -2.06 -1.43 10.23
CA ASP A 25 -1.11 -0.69 9.42
C ASP A 25 0.31 -0.75 9.99
N LEU A 26 0.47 -0.71 11.33
CA LEU A 26 1.76 -0.94 11.99
C LEU A 26 2.29 -2.35 11.74
N VAL A 27 1.43 -3.37 11.79
CA VAL A 27 1.79 -4.76 11.49
C VAL A 27 2.23 -4.90 10.03
N LEU A 28 1.52 -4.26 9.09
CA LEU A 28 1.90 -4.21 7.68
C LEU A 28 3.26 -3.52 7.49
N ALA A 29 3.48 -2.37 8.12
CA ALA A 29 4.74 -1.64 8.06
C ALA A 29 5.91 -2.46 8.62
N ARG A 30 5.68 -3.19 9.72
CA ARG A 30 6.66 -4.13 10.29
C ARG A 30 7.01 -5.25 9.29
N ASP A 31 6.01 -5.85 8.66
CA ASP A 31 6.21 -6.95 7.72
C ASP A 31 6.96 -6.49 6.46
N GLU A 32 6.67 -5.29 5.98
CA GLU A 32 7.41 -4.63 4.89
C GLU A 32 8.87 -4.40 5.26
N ARG A 33 9.13 -3.86 6.45
CA ARG A 33 10.49 -3.66 6.92
C ARG A 33 11.22 -4.99 7.04
N LYS A 34 10.58 -5.99 7.65
CA LYS A 34 11.14 -7.34 7.79
C LYS A 34 11.48 -7.97 6.44
N ALA A 35 10.64 -7.77 5.41
CA ALA A 35 10.89 -8.27 4.06
C ALA A 35 12.04 -7.53 3.34
N ALA A 36 12.27 -6.26 3.68
CA ALA A 36 13.36 -5.45 3.13
C ALA A 36 14.70 -5.64 3.87
N GLY A 37 14.69 -6.06 5.14
CA GLY A 37 15.87 -6.37 5.95
C GLY A 37 15.77 -5.92 7.42
N PRO A 38 16.62 -6.43 8.32
CA PRO A 38 16.62 -6.06 9.74
C PRO A 38 17.04 -4.60 9.96
N GLY A 39 16.71 -4.01 11.13
CA GLY A 39 17.15 -2.67 11.51
C GLY A 39 16.46 -2.12 12.76
N LYS A 40 16.98 -1.02 13.33
CA LYS A 40 16.49 -0.40 14.59
C LYS A 40 14.98 -0.11 14.56
N ARG A 41 14.47 0.40 13.44
CA ARG A 41 13.05 0.75 13.25
C ARG A 41 12.11 -0.46 13.32
N LEU A 42 12.60 -1.67 13.01
CA LEU A 42 11.81 -2.91 13.18
C LEU A 42 11.49 -3.18 14.65
N ALA A 43 12.44 -2.92 15.55
CA ALA A 43 12.22 -3.09 16.99
C ALA A 43 11.25 -2.03 17.55
N GLU A 44 11.29 -0.81 17.03
CA GLU A 44 10.35 0.27 17.37
C GLU A 44 8.91 -0.06 16.94
N LEU A 45 8.73 -0.58 15.72
CA LEU A 45 7.43 -1.04 15.23
C LEU A 45 6.89 -2.19 16.09
N ASN A 46 7.72 -3.16 16.45
CA ASN A 46 7.30 -4.26 17.34
C ASN A 46 6.82 -3.75 18.70
N ARG A 47 7.53 -2.79 19.31
CA ARG A 47 7.10 -2.20 20.59
C ARG A 47 5.78 -1.44 20.46
N SER A 48 5.61 -0.68 19.38
CA SER A 48 4.37 0.09 19.13
C SER A 48 3.17 -0.83 18.91
N ILE A 49 3.37 -1.95 18.20
CA ILE A 49 2.35 -2.99 17.99
C ILE A 49 1.91 -3.60 19.32
N GLU A 50 2.85 -4.00 20.18
CA GLU A 50 2.49 -4.60 21.48
C GLU A 50 1.81 -3.58 22.41
N ALA A 51 2.28 -2.33 22.45
CA ALA A 51 1.62 -1.27 23.23
C ALA A 51 0.15 -1.08 22.80
N MET A 52 -0.11 -0.98 21.50
CA MET A 52 -1.48 -0.82 20.98
C MET A 52 -2.34 -2.08 21.17
N LEU A 53 -1.73 -3.27 21.14
CA LEU A 53 -2.43 -4.52 21.48
C LEU A 53 -2.89 -4.53 22.94
N ASP A 54 -2.09 -3.99 23.85
CA ASP A 54 -2.39 -3.97 25.29
C ASP A 54 -3.46 -2.94 25.67
N GLU A 55 -3.72 -1.95 24.83
CA GLU A 55 -4.87 -1.04 24.95
C GLU A 55 -6.22 -1.71 24.60
N LEU A 56 -6.20 -2.85 23.90
CA LEU A 56 -7.42 -3.56 23.50
C LEU A 56 -7.95 -4.47 24.63
N ALA A 57 -9.28 -4.55 24.75
CA ALA A 57 -9.90 -5.55 25.61
C ALA A 57 -9.46 -6.98 25.24
N ALA A 58 -9.39 -7.87 26.24
CA ALA A 58 -8.74 -9.18 26.12
C ALA A 58 -9.33 -10.08 25.01
N ASP A 59 -10.65 -10.04 24.83
CA ASP A 59 -11.36 -10.78 23.77
C ASP A 59 -10.95 -10.28 22.37
N ARG A 60 -10.89 -8.96 22.18
CA ARG A 60 -10.50 -8.31 20.93
C ARG A 60 -9.04 -8.54 20.62
N ARG A 61 -8.17 -8.38 21.62
CA ARG A 61 -6.73 -8.67 21.52
C ARG A 61 -6.47 -10.11 21.06
N THR A 62 -7.23 -11.07 21.59
CA THR A 62 -7.11 -12.48 21.22
C THR A 62 -7.55 -12.71 19.78
N HIS A 63 -8.71 -12.17 19.39
CA HIS A 63 -9.26 -12.31 18.05
C HIS A 63 -8.36 -11.68 16.97
N ILE A 64 -7.90 -10.44 17.20
CA ILE A 64 -7.04 -9.74 16.22
C ILE A 64 -5.69 -10.44 16.06
N ARG A 65 -5.08 -10.95 17.15
CA ARG A 65 -3.84 -11.74 17.07
C ARG A 65 -4.03 -13.01 16.25
N GLN A 66 -5.17 -13.70 16.40
CA GLN A 66 -5.47 -14.89 15.60
C GLN A 66 -5.65 -14.56 14.11
N LEU A 67 -6.34 -13.47 13.79
CA LEU A 67 -6.54 -13.03 12.40
C LEU A 67 -5.21 -12.62 11.75
N LEU A 68 -4.42 -11.79 12.42
CA LEU A 68 -3.15 -11.28 11.91
C LEU A 68 -2.09 -12.38 11.71
N ARG A 69 -2.20 -13.50 12.44
CA ARG A 69 -1.37 -14.70 12.17
C ARG A 69 -1.73 -15.41 10.87
N ARG A 70 -3.01 -15.36 10.46
CA ARG A 70 -3.51 -16.04 9.25
C ARG A 70 -3.42 -15.16 8.01
N SER A 71 -3.62 -13.85 8.17
CA SER A 71 -3.67 -12.90 7.06
C SER A 71 -3.21 -11.52 7.51
N PRO A 72 -2.46 -10.78 6.66
CA PRO A 72 -2.01 -9.43 6.99
C PRO A 72 -3.14 -8.40 7.07
N LEU A 73 -4.35 -8.75 6.58
CA LEU A 73 -5.54 -7.91 6.64
C LEU A 73 -6.58 -8.57 7.54
N ALA A 74 -6.72 -8.06 8.76
CA ALA A 74 -7.69 -8.49 9.76
C ALA A 74 -8.92 -7.57 9.84
N VAL A 75 -8.75 -6.30 9.47
CA VAL A 75 -9.77 -5.26 9.37
C VAL A 75 -9.88 -4.84 7.91
N VAL A 76 -11.06 -5.04 7.32
CA VAL A 76 -11.26 -4.91 5.87
C VAL A 76 -12.50 -4.09 5.53
N PRO A 77 -12.45 -3.25 4.48
CA PRO A 77 -13.62 -2.50 4.07
C PRO A 77 -14.65 -3.43 3.42
N ILE A 78 -15.92 -3.06 3.53
CA ILE A 78 -16.97 -3.60 2.66
C ILE A 78 -16.95 -2.82 1.36
N HIS A 79 -16.99 -3.54 0.24
CA HIS A 79 -17.18 -2.95 -1.08
C HIS A 79 -18.53 -3.43 -1.63
N HIS A 80 -19.46 -2.51 -1.83
CA HIS A 80 -20.88 -2.79 -2.11
C HIS A 80 -21.50 -3.75 -1.07
N ARG A 81 -21.60 -5.03 -1.40
CA ARG A 81 -22.10 -6.09 -0.51
C ARG A 81 -21.10 -7.23 -0.39
N THR A 82 -19.81 -6.94 -0.54
CA THR A 82 -18.77 -7.96 -0.57
C THR A 82 -17.74 -7.71 0.50
N CYS A 83 -17.36 -8.76 1.21
CA CYS A 83 -16.18 -8.72 2.08
C CYS A 83 -14.92 -8.71 1.20
N THR A 84 -14.16 -7.60 1.20
CA THR A 84 -12.91 -7.51 0.42
C THR A 84 -11.84 -8.51 0.85
N GLY A 85 -11.96 -9.07 2.06
CA GLY A 85 -11.03 -10.08 2.57
C GLY A 85 -11.25 -11.51 2.06
N CYS A 86 -12.50 -11.96 1.84
CA CYS A 86 -12.79 -13.33 1.39
C CYS A 86 -13.69 -13.43 0.14
N GLY A 87 -14.22 -12.31 -0.34
CA GLY A 87 -15.09 -12.27 -1.52
C GLY A 87 -16.53 -12.74 -1.29
N MET A 88 -16.91 -13.14 -0.07
CA MET A 88 -18.31 -13.54 0.17
C MET A 88 -19.25 -12.35 0.01
N ALA A 89 -20.43 -12.62 -0.55
CA ALA A 89 -21.56 -11.71 -0.49
C ALA A 89 -22.07 -11.61 0.95
N LEU A 90 -22.16 -10.38 1.48
CA LEU A 90 -22.63 -10.04 2.80
C LEU A 90 -24.14 -9.75 2.75
N PRO A 91 -24.92 -10.21 3.75
CA PRO A 91 -26.32 -9.85 3.88
C PRO A 91 -26.52 -8.33 3.96
N VAL A 92 -27.58 -7.81 3.33
CA VAL A 92 -27.88 -6.37 3.31
C VAL A 92 -28.03 -5.81 4.73
N SER A 93 -28.66 -6.57 5.63
CA SER A 93 -28.77 -6.20 7.05
C SER A 93 -27.41 -5.99 7.72
N LEU A 94 -26.43 -6.86 7.43
CA LEU A 94 -25.08 -6.75 7.94
C LEU A 94 -24.37 -5.52 7.36
N VAL A 95 -24.54 -5.24 6.06
CA VAL A 95 -23.99 -4.03 5.43
C VAL A 95 -24.54 -2.78 6.12
N ASN A 96 -25.86 -2.66 6.26
CA ASN A 96 -26.51 -1.53 6.93
C ASN A 96 -26.01 -1.35 8.37
N ASN A 97 -25.82 -2.45 9.09
CA ASN A 97 -25.28 -2.45 10.44
C ASN A 97 -23.83 -1.93 10.49
N VAL A 98 -22.99 -2.34 9.54
CA VAL A 98 -21.59 -1.87 9.43
C VAL A 98 -21.56 -0.38 9.10
N HIS A 99 -22.42 0.09 8.20
CA HIS A 99 -22.57 1.52 7.90
C HIS A 99 -23.01 2.33 9.13
N ALA A 100 -23.93 1.80 9.93
CA ALA A 100 -24.38 2.47 11.15
C ALA A 100 -23.30 2.54 12.25
N ALA A 101 -22.27 1.68 12.16
CA ALA A 101 -21.12 1.63 13.07
C ALA A 101 -21.48 1.72 14.57
N ARG A 102 -22.58 1.08 14.99
CA ARG A 102 -23.02 0.99 16.40
C ARG A 102 -22.35 -0.13 17.19
N ALA A 103 -21.69 -1.04 16.50
CA ALA A 103 -20.91 -2.12 17.07
C ALA A 103 -19.85 -2.57 16.07
N ILE A 104 -18.89 -3.38 16.53
CA ILE A 104 -17.91 -4.01 15.65
C ILE A 104 -18.55 -5.25 15.04
N TYR A 105 -18.69 -5.24 13.72
CA TYR A 105 -19.22 -6.35 12.95
C TYR A 105 -18.12 -7.16 12.29
N ARG A 106 -18.40 -8.45 12.06
CA ARG A 106 -17.45 -9.41 11.50
C ARG A 106 -18.04 -10.10 10.29
N CYS A 107 -17.18 -10.49 9.36
CA CYS A 107 -17.56 -11.33 8.23
C CYS A 107 -17.99 -12.72 8.73
N PRO A 108 -19.17 -13.23 8.37
CA PRO A 108 -19.63 -14.54 8.85
C PRO A 108 -18.83 -15.72 8.28
N SER A 109 -18.12 -15.53 7.16
CA SER A 109 -17.26 -16.57 6.57
C SER A 109 -15.84 -16.54 7.13
N CYS A 110 -15.15 -15.40 7.05
CA CYS A 110 -13.73 -15.32 7.39
C CYS A 110 -13.42 -14.64 8.72
N THR A 111 -14.44 -14.21 9.47
CA THR A 111 -14.38 -13.59 10.80
C THR A 111 -13.58 -12.29 10.93
N ARG A 112 -13.06 -11.77 9.81
CA ARG A 112 -12.44 -10.43 9.72
C ARG A 112 -13.40 -9.34 10.15
N ILE A 113 -12.84 -8.28 10.74
CA ILE A 113 -13.58 -7.10 11.18
C ILE A 113 -13.93 -6.27 9.95
N LEU A 114 -15.19 -5.85 9.84
CA LEU A 114 -15.70 -5.09 8.71
C LEU A 114 -15.81 -3.61 9.08
N TYR A 115 -15.42 -2.74 8.16
CA TYR A 115 -15.68 -1.31 8.24
C TYR A 115 -16.21 -0.77 6.92
N TYR A 116 -16.81 0.42 6.93
CA TYR A 116 -17.22 1.12 5.73
C TYR A 116 -16.22 2.22 5.40
N ARG A 117 -15.81 2.32 4.12
CA ARG A 117 -14.96 3.40 3.60
C ARG A 117 -15.71 4.10 2.47
N GLU A 118 -15.83 5.41 2.58
CA GLU A 118 -16.57 6.23 1.61
C GLU A 118 -15.78 6.46 0.31
N SER A 119 -14.44 6.46 0.39
CA SER A 119 -13.56 6.70 -0.76
C SER A 119 -13.19 5.40 -1.47
N GLU A 120 -13.85 5.10 -2.59
CA GLU A 120 -13.41 4.08 -3.54
C GLU A 120 -12.52 4.75 -4.60
N ILE A 121 -11.19 4.58 -4.52
CA ILE A 121 -10.32 4.87 -5.67
C ILE A 121 -10.58 3.73 -6.67
N ARG A 122 -11.29 4.05 -7.75
CA ARG A 122 -11.54 3.11 -8.84
C ARG A 122 -10.43 3.22 -9.87
N ARG A 123 -10.03 2.07 -10.43
CA ARG A 123 -9.23 2.05 -11.66
C ARG A 123 -10.12 2.21 -12.87
N ARG A 124 -9.55 2.86 -13.89
CA ARG A 124 -10.17 2.94 -15.21
C ARG A 124 -10.27 1.51 -15.78
N PRO A 125 -11.45 1.07 -16.25
CA PRO A 125 -11.61 -0.25 -16.83
C PRO A 125 -10.59 -0.47 -17.95
N GLU A 126 -9.80 -1.53 -17.82
CA GLU A 126 -8.64 -1.78 -18.67
C GLU A 126 -9.05 -1.89 -20.16
N ARG A 127 -8.56 -0.98 -21.01
CA ARG A 127 -8.52 -1.23 -22.46
C ARG A 127 -7.51 -2.36 -22.68
N ARG A 128 -8.02 -3.60 -22.79
CA ARG A 128 -7.30 -4.86 -23.13
C ARG A 128 -5.91 -4.62 -23.74
N ARG A 129 -4.86 -4.62 -22.91
CA ARG A 129 -3.47 -4.72 -23.36
C ARG A 129 -2.94 -6.11 -23.01
N ARG A 130 -2.77 -6.96 -24.04
CA ARG A 130 -2.11 -8.31 -24.10
C ARG A 130 -2.31 -9.22 -22.88
N ARG A 131 -2.83 -10.44 -23.11
CA ARG A 131 -3.11 -11.50 -22.10
C ARG A 131 -2.06 -11.49 -20.98
N ALA A 132 -2.53 -11.32 -19.74
CA ALA A 132 -1.69 -11.18 -18.54
C ALA A 132 -0.74 -12.37 -18.27
N ASN A 133 -0.98 -13.53 -18.90
CA ASN A 133 -0.25 -14.77 -18.64
C ASN A 133 1.14 -14.86 -19.30
N ASP A 134 1.51 -13.96 -20.21
CA ASP A 134 2.79 -14.06 -20.94
C ASP A 134 3.90 -13.15 -20.38
N ARG A 135 3.56 -12.24 -19.46
CA ARG A 135 4.52 -11.27 -18.89
C ARG A 135 5.35 -11.92 -17.78
N LYS A 136 6.65 -11.66 -17.76
CA LYS A 136 7.60 -12.23 -16.79
C LYS A 136 8.31 -11.14 -15.98
N GLY A 137 8.67 -11.43 -14.74
CA GLY A 137 9.39 -10.50 -13.88
C GLY A 137 8.66 -9.15 -13.69
N LEU A 138 9.39 -8.04 -13.86
CA LEU A 138 8.88 -6.70 -13.58
C LEU A 138 7.73 -6.26 -14.54
N GLU A 139 7.66 -6.82 -15.74
CA GLU A 139 6.62 -6.49 -16.74
C GLU A 139 5.20 -6.87 -16.29
N ARG A 140 5.10 -7.74 -15.28
CA ARG A 140 3.84 -8.13 -14.65
C ARG A 140 3.21 -6.98 -13.88
N PHE A 141 4.02 -6.01 -13.44
CA PHE A 141 3.62 -4.95 -12.50
C PHE A 141 3.88 -3.55 -13.04
N SER A 142 4.67 -3.39 -14.10
CA SER A 142 5.10 -2.08 -14.57
C SER A 142 5.36 -2.07 -16.07
N CYS A 143 5.66 -0.89 -16.61
CA CYS A 143 6.06 -0.68 -18.00
C CYS A 143 6.89 0.59 -18.14
N GLU A 144 7.49 0.78 -19.32
CA GLU A 144 8.28 1.96 -19.66
C GLU A 144 7.56 3.29 -19.41
N ALA A 145 6.26 3.35 -19.67
CA ALA A 145 5.48 4.58 -19.50
C ALA A 145 5.31 5.01 -18.02
N LEU A 146 5.62 4.11 -17.07
CA LEU A 146 5.58 4.39 -15.63
C LEU A 146 6.97 4.71 -15.05
N MET A 147 7.93 5.00 -15.92
CA MET A 147 9.30 5.35 -15.54
C MET A 147 9.50 6.86 -15.60
N ILE A 148 9.89 7.46 -14.47
CA ILE A 148 10.11 8.90 -14.32
C ILE A 148 11.60 9.15 -14.06
N PRO A 149 12.43 9.34 -15.10
CA PRO A 149 13.88 9.44 -14.96
C PRO A 149 14.34 10.73 -14.24
N ARG A 150 13.44 11.69 -14.05
CA ARG A 150 13.71 12.96 -13.36
C ARG A 150 12.49 13.40 -12.57
N LEU A 151 12.43 12.98 -11.31
CA LEU A 151 11.54 13.59 -10.33
C LEU A 151 12.09 14.96 -9.92
N GLY A 152 11.20 15.95 -9.79
CA GLY A 152 11.48 17.24 -9.16
C GLY A 152 10.89 17.34 -7.75
N GLY A 153 10.93 18.55 -7.17
CA GLY A 153 10.42 18.83 -5.83
C GLY A 153 11.45 18.62 -4.72
N GLY A 154 11.14 19.12 -3.53
CA GLY A 154 11.91 18.95 -2.30
C GLY A 154 11.18 18.12 -1.24
N THR A 155 9.88 17.85 -1.40
CA THR A 155 9.06 17.18 -0.39
C THR A 155 8.53 15.81 -0.84
N PRO A 156 8.17 14.92 0.11
CA PRO A 156 7.47 13.68 -0.20
C PRO A 156 6.21 13.89 -1.06
N GLU A 157 5.41 14.90 -0.75
CA GLU A 157 4.17 15.22 -1.45
C GLU A 157 4.41 15.60 -2.91
N GLU A 158 5.41 16.44 -3.20
CA GLU A 158 5.74 16.84 -4.56
C GLU A 158 6.25 15.67 -5.40
N VAL A 159 7.08 14.80 -4.80
CA VAL A 159 7.59 13.59 -5.46
C VAL A 159 6.45 12.61 -5.73
N LEU A 160 5.63 12.30 -4.72
CA LEU A 160 4.51 11.37 -4.87
C LEU A 160 3.44 11.91 -5.81
N GLY A 161 3.17 13.21 -5.80
CA GLY A 161 2.21 13.85 -6.70
C GLY A 161 2.60 13.68 -8.17
N GLN A 162 3.89 13.81 -8.50
CA GLN A 162 4.38 13.52 -9.87
C GLN A 162 4.16 12.06 -10.26
N MET A 163 4.39 11.12 -9.33
CA MET A 163 4.17 9.70 -9.60
C MET A 163 2.67 9.37 -9.75
N CYS A 164 1.80 9.96 -8.92
CA CYS A 164 0.35 9.79 -9.02
C CYS A 164 -0.19 10.31 -10.35
N ARG A 165 0.22 11.51 -10.77
CA ARG A 165 -0.17 12.08 -12.08
C ARG A 165 0.29 11.22 -13.25
N CYS A 166 1.53 10.73 -13.21
CA CYS A 166 2.02 9.79 -14.22
C CYS A 166 1.14 8.53 -14.32
N MET A 167 0.73 7.96 -13.18
CA MET A 167 -0.17 6.79 -13.17
C MET A 167 -1.56 7.11 -13.74
N GLU A 168 -2.09 8.32 -13.50
CA GLU A 168 -3.37 8.78 -14.05
C GLU A 168 -3.31 9.02 -15.56
N GLU A 169 -2.31 9.77 -16.02
CA GLU A 169 -2.08 10.09 -17.44
C GLU A 169 -1.93 8.82 -18.28
N GLN A 170 -1.28 7.80 -17.73
CA GLN A 170 -1.12 6.50 -18.38
C GLN A 170 -2.34 5.57 -18.22
N GLY A 171 -3.39 6.03 -17.52
CA GLY A 171 -4.66 5.34 -17.38
C GLY A 171 -4.67 4.16 -16.41
N PHE A 172 -3.70 4.09 -15.48
CA PHE A 172 -3.64 3.03 -14.47
C PHE A 172 -4.54 3.30 -13.25
N ILE A 173 -4.87 4.57 -13.00
CA ILE A 173 -5.78 5.05 -11.95
C ILE A 173 -6.66 6.19 -12.50
N GLU A 174 -7.75 6.53 -11.82
CA GLU A 174 -8.71 7.55 -12.27
C GLU A 174 -8.59 8.91 -11.57
N ASN A 175 -7.97 8.95 -10.39
CA ASN A 175 -7.90 10.16 -9.57
C ASN A 175 -6.55 10.23 -8.86
N SER A 176 -5.63 11.04 -9.38
CA SER A 176 -4.29 11.21 -8.83
C SER A 176 -4.29 11.85 -7.44
N ASP A 177 -5.21 12.77 -7.18
CA ASP A 177 -5.26 13.54 -5.93
C ASP A 177 -5.70 12.66 -4.75
N ALA A 178 -6.75 11.84 -4.97
CA ALA A 178 -7.18 10.85 -3.99
C ALA A 178 -6.09 9.81 -3.72
N LEU A 179 -5.33 9.40 -4.75
CA LEU A 179 -4.22 8.48 -4.59
C LEU A 179 -3.06 9.12 -3.79
N LEU A 180 -2.75 10.38 -4.05
CA LEU A 180 -1.74 11.14 -3.33
C LEU A 180 -2.12 11.28 -1.85
N GLU A 181 -3.37 11.66 -1.57
CA GLU A 181 -3.86 11.78 -0.19
C GLU A 181 -3.68 10.46 0.58
N GLN A 182 -4.09 9.33 0.00
CA GLN A 182 -3.92 8.03 0.62
C GLN A 182 -2.44 7.62 0.76
N ALA A 183 -1.59 7.98 -0.19
CA ALA A 183 -0.15 7.74 -0.11
C ALA A 183 0.48 8.54 1.04
N MET A 184 0.10 9.81 1.20
CA MET A 184 0.58 10.67 2.29
C MET A 184 0.08 10.19 3.66
N GLN A 185 -1.19 9.78 3.76
CA GLN A 185 -1.72 9.14 4.98
C GLN A 185 -0.93 7.89 5.34
N ARG A 186 -0.60 7.04 4.35
CA ARG A 186 0.23 5.85 4.59
C ARG A 186 1.64 6.20 5.03
N GLU A 187 2.29 7.18 4.39
CA GLU A 187 3.66 7.59 4.73
C GLU A 187 3.74 8.16 6.15
N ALA A 188 2.69 8.87 6.61
CA ALA A 188 2.61 9.44 7.95
C ALA A 188 2.55 8.40 9.09
N ILE A 189 2.06 7.18 8.82
CA ILE A 189 2.01 6.09 9.84
C ILE A 189 3.43 5.62 10.18
N SER A 190 4.23 5.39 9.15
CA SER A 190 5.64 5.02 9.26
C SER A 190 6.25 5.18 7.89
N THR A 191 7.40 5.83 7.83
CA THR A 191 8.10 6.06 6.57
C THR A 191 8.33 4.77 5.80
N THR A 192 8.17 4.84 4.49
CA THR A 192 8.48 3.76 3.55
C THR A 192 9.89 3.89 2.96
N ALA A 193 10.66 4.89 3.42
CA ALA A 193 12.08 4.96 3.13
C ALA A 193 12.82 3.76 3.74
N MET A 194 13.65 3.16 2.91
CA MET A 194 14.47 1.99 3.22
C MET A 194 15.93 2.30 3.00
N GLU A 195 16.79 1.32 3.28
CA GLU A 195 18.22 1.40 3.08
C GLU A 195 18.63 1.85 1.67
N HIS A 196 19.87 2.32 1.57
CA HIS A 196 20.48 2.69 0.31
C HIS A 196 19.82 3.84 -0.48
N GLY A 197 19.01 4.67 0.18
CA GLY A 197 18.36 5.82 -0.45
C GLY A 197 17.19 5.43 -1.35
N ILE A 198 16.49 4.34 -1.00
CA ILE A 198 15.34 3.82 -1.73
C ILE A 198 14.10 4.07 -0.88
N ALA A 199 12.96 4.39 -1.50
CA ALA A 199 11.67 4.40 -0.84
C ALA A 199 10.68 3.52 -1.61
N PHE A 200 9.76 2.88 -0.87
CA PHE A 200 8.68 2.05 -1.42
C PHE A 200 7.30 2.59 -1.02
N PRO A 201 6.93 3.83 -1.43
CA PRO A 201 5.61 4.35 -1.17
C PRO A 201 4.56 3.38 -1.77
N HIS A 202 3.40 3.27 -1.14
CA HIS A 202 2.35 2.41 -1.67
C HIS A 202 0.97 2.75 -1.11
N VAL A 203 -0.07 2.36 -1.86
CA VAL A 203 -1.47 2.43 -1.44
C VAL A 203 -2.12 1.07 -1.65
N ARG A 204 -2.84 0.58 -0.64
CA ARG A 204 -3.57 -0.70 -0.66
C ARG A 204 -5.07 -0.46 -0.90
N GLY A 205 -5.75 -1.46 -1.46
CA GLY A 205 -7.19 -1.40 -1.72
C GLY A 205 -7.56 -0.61 -2.98
N VAL A 206 -6.61 -0.43 -3.91
CA VAL A 206 -6.87 0.17 -5.23
C VAL A 206 -7.40 -0.94 -6.15
N GLU A 207 -8.72 -1.09 -6.19
CA GLU A 207 -9.41 -2.20 -6.87
C GLU A 207 -9.66 -1.92 -8.37
N GLY A 208 -9.94 -2.98 -9.13
CA GLY A 208 -10.25 -2.90 -10.58
C GLY A 208 -9.07 -3.22 -11.52
N GLY A 209 -7.98 -3.81 -11.02
CA GLY A 209 -6.84 -4.25 -11.84
C GLY A 209 -5.81 -5.07 -11.07
N GLY A 210 -4.61 -5.25 -11.65
CA GLY A 210 -3.47 -5.92 -11.00
C GLY A 210 -2.57 -4.96 -10.22
N LEU A 211 -1.63 -5.49 -9.43
CA LEU A 211 -0.60 -4.67 -8.76
C LEU A 211 0.15 -3.83 -9.81
N THR A 212 0.29 -2.52 -9.57
CA THR A 212 1.02 -1.61 -10.46
C THR A 212 2.12 -0.88 -9.71
N LEU A 213 3.29 -0.76 -10.37
CA LEU A 213 4.49 -0.10 -9.87
C LEU A 213 4.90 1.00 -10.84
N ALA A 214 5.05 2.22 -10.34
CA ALA A 214 5.76 3.31 -11.00
C ALA A 214 7.13 3.50 -10.35
N ALA A 215 8.15 3.79 -11.16
CA ALA A 215 9.50 4.01 -10.67
C ALA A 215 9.99 5.39 -11.07
N GLY A 216 10.54 6.12 -10.10
CA GLY A 216 11.11 7.44 -10.34
C GLY A 216 12.46 7.61 -9.68
N VAL A 217 13.31 8.44 -10.27
CA VAL A 217 14.60 8.81 -9.69
C VAL A 217 14.71 10.31 -9.47
N HIS A 218 15.18 10.70 -8.29
CA HIS A 218 15.45 12.09 -7.89
C HIS A 218 16.96 12.31 -7.82
N ARG A 219 17.51 13.16 -8.70
CA ARG A 219 18.98 13.30 -8.88
C ARG A 219 19.69 13.67 -7.57
N LYS A 220 19.18 14.66 -6.84
CA LYS A 220 19.77 15.12 -5.56
C LYS A 220 19.28 14.31 -4.35
N GLY A 221 18.17 13.59 -4.49
CA GLY A 221 17.39 13.03 -3.39
C GLY A 221 16.64 14.05 -2.55
N ILE A 222 15.75 13.56 -1.69
CA ILE A 222 14.98 14.35 -0.71
C ILE A 222 14.96 13.66 0.65
N HIS A 223 14.72 14.40 1.73
CA HIS A 223 14.45 13.83 3.05
C HIS A 223 13.05 13.23 3.04
N PHE A 224 12.97 11.91 2.88
CA PHE A 224 11.71 11.16 2.86
C PHE A 224 11.41 10.52 4.22
N ASP A 225 12.44 10.06 4.92
CA ASP A 225 12.37 9.76 6.34
C ASP A 225 12.80 11.02 7.12
N PRO A 226 11.89 11.70 7.85
CA PRO A 226 12.22 12.91 8.59
C PRO A 226 13.23 12.66 9.72
N ASP A 227 13.33 11.41 10.21
CA ASP A 227 14.25 11.03 11.28
C ASP A 227 15.63 10.61 10.74
N SER A 228 15.81 10.61 9.41
CA SER A 228 17.03 10.16 8.75
C SER A 228 17.78 11.31 8.09
N ARG A 229 19.11 11.34 8.31
CA ARG A 229 20.02 12.21 7.54
C ARG A 229 20.21 11.73 6.10
N ARG A 230 19.76 10.53 5.73
CA ARG A 230 19.95 10.00 4.37
C ARG A 230 18.82 10.42 3.44
N LEU A 231 19.20 10.92 2.27
CA LEU A 231 18.26 11.26 1.21
C LEU A 231 17.80 10.02 0.44
N SER A 232 16.51 9.96 0.14
CA SER A 232 15.93 9.00 -0.80
C SER A 232 16.03 9.53 -2.22
N ARG A 233 16.53 8.70 -3.13
CA ARG A 233 16.79 9.05 -4.54
C ARG A 233 16.06 8.13 -5.52
N ILE A 234 15.71 6.91 -5.12
CA ILE A 234 14.96 5.95 -5.93
C ILE A 234 13.61 5.72 -5.27
N PHE A 235 12.53 5.94 -6.00
CA PHE A 235 11.16 5.82 -5.51
C PHE A 235 10.43 4.75 -6.34
N LEU A 236 9.86 3.75 -5.66
CA LEU A 236 9.13 2.65 -6.27
C LEU A 236 7.71 2.66 -5.71
N PHE A 237 6.83 3.45 -6.33
CA PHE A 237 5.47 3.68 -5.86
C PHE A 237 4.52 2.59 -6.37
N MET A 238 3.77 1.97 -5.46
CA MET A 238 2.88 0.85 -5.81
C MET A 238 1.42 1.07 -5.43
N THR A 239 0.51 0.72 -6.34
CA THR A 239 -0.92 0.52 -6.02
C THR A 239 -1.19 -0.97 -5.91
N ILE A 240 -1.81 -1.40 -4.81
CA ILE A 240 -1.93 -2.80 -4.43
C ILE A 240 -3.42 -3.16 -4.26
N PRO A 241 -3.99 -3.97 -5.15
CA PRO A 241 -5.31 -4.57 -4.92
C PRO A 241 -5.28 -5.48 -3.69
N THR A 242 -6.41 -5.58 -2.97
CA THR A 242 -6.51 -6.37 -1.74
C THR A 242 -6.05 -7.81 -1.95
N ALA A 243 -6.49 -8.43 -3.06
CA ALA A 243 -6.14 -9.80 -3.44
C ALA A 243 -4.65 -10.02 -3.75
N ALA A 244 -3.90 -8.97 -4.08
CA ALA A 244 -2.48 -9.04 -4.46
C ALA A 244 -1.51 -8.76 -3.29
N SER A 245 -2.03 -8.55 -2.08
CA SER A 245 -1.23 -8.14 -0.91
C SER A 245 -0.05 -9.09 -0.58
N ALA A 246 -0.21 -10.39 -0.79
CA ALA A 246 0.86 -11.37 -0.55
C ALA A 246 1.98 -11.33 -1.60
N PHE A 247 1.67 -10.95 -2.84
CA PHE A 247 2.66 -10.85 -3.92
C PHE A 247 3.53 -9.60 -3.79
N TYR A 248 2.92 -8.51 -3.30
CA TYR A 248 3.60 -7.24 -3.07
C TYR A 248 4.87 -7.36 -2.21
N LEU A 249 4.81 -8.08 -1.08
CA LEU A 249 5.99 -8.20 -0.19
C LEU A 249 7.16 -8.93 -0.87
N ARG A 250 6.87 -9.92 -1.73
CA ARG A 250 7.91 -10.60 -2.52
C ARG A 250 8.52 -9.64 -3.54
N LEU A 251 7.71 -8.79 -4.16
CA LEU A 251 8.20 -7.77 -5.09
C LEU A 251 9.12 -6.77 -4.38
N VAL A 252 8.71 -6.26 -3.20
CA VAL A 252 9.54 -5.36 -2.38
C VAL A 252 10.87 -6.01 -2.01
N SER A 253 10.83 -7.26 -1.54
CA SER A 253 12.04 -8.00 -1.17
C SER A 253 13.00 -8.16 -2.36
N GLY A 254 12.50 -8.58 -3.52
CA GLY A 254 13.32 -8.72 -4.73
C GLY A 254 13.88 -7.40 -5.26
N LEU A 255 13.10 -6.30 -5.19
CA LEU A 255 13.56 -4.96 -5.54
C LEU A 255 14.64 -4.46 -4.58
N SER A 256 14.43 -4.63 -3.27
CA SER A 256 15.39 -4.27 -2.22
C SER A 256 16.70 -5.03 -2.38
N GLU A 257 16.63 -6.35 -2.62
CA GLU A 257 17.81 -7.19 -2.87
C GLU A 257 18.58 -6.70 -4.10
N SER A 258 17.90 -6.47 -5.22
CA SER A 258 18.53 -5.98 -6.44
C SER A 258 19.25 -4.64 -6.25
N LEU A 259 18.59 -3.71 -5.55
CA LEU A 259 19.06 -2.35 -5.33
C LEU A 259 19.95 -2.21 -4.09
N SER A 260 20.23 -3.28 -3.35
CA SER A 260 21.23 -3.29 -2.26
C SER A 260 22.66 -3.08 -2.77
N ARG A 261 22.92 -3.46 -4.03
CA ARG A 261 24.20 -3.29 -4.72
C ARG A 261 24.38 -1.86 -5.21
N LYS A 262 25.51 -1.23 -4.87
CA LYS A 262 25.78 0.17 -5.16
C LYS A 262 25.84 0.44 -6.67
N GLU A 263 26.49 -0.45 -7.41
CA GLU A 263 26.68 -0.36 -8.86
C GLU A 263 25.34 -0.36 -9.58
N VAL A 264 24.40 -1.20 -9.12
CA VAL A 264 23.05 -1.27 -9.67
C VAL A 264 22.27 0.01 -9.41
N ARG A 265 22.39 0.60 -8.21
CA ARG A 265 21.74 1.89 -7.92
C ARG A 265 22.30 3.01 -8.76
N GLU A 266 23.62 3.05 -8.96
CA GLU A 266 24.27 4.05 -9.80
C GLU A 266 23.83 3.92 -11.26
N GLU A 267 23.71 2.69 -11.77
CA GLU A 267 23.07 2.42 -13.06
C GLU A 267 21.64 2.99 -13.07
N VAL A 268 20.78 2.64 -12.13
CA VAL A 268 19.38 3.12 -12.11
C VAL A 268 19.29 4.65 -12.02
N LEU A 269 20.11 5.28 -11.17
CA LEU A 269 20.13 6.73 -10.95
C LEU A 269 20.68 7.52 -12.15
N GLY A 270 21.53 6.90 -12.96
CA GLY A 270 22.10 7.52 -14.16
C GLY A 270 21.21 7.40 -15.40
N ALA A 271 19.98 6.90 -15.29
CA ALA A 271 19.05 6.82 -16.42
C ALA A 271 18.52 8.21 -16.77
N GLU A 272 18.56 8.57 -18.06
CA GLU A 272 18.12 9.90 -18.51
C GLU A 272 16.77 9.92 -19.21
N THR A 273 16.26 8.74 -19.57
CA THR A 273 15.01 8.54 -20.31
C THR A 273 14.16 7.45 -19.65
N PRO A 274 12.82 7.45 -19.84
CA PRO A 274 11.94 6.37 -19.36
C PRO A 274 12.39 4.99 -19.86
N GLN A 275 12.81 4.90 -21.13
CA GLN A 275 13.33 3.70 -21.78
C GLN A 275 14.57 3.15 -21.07
N GLU A 276 15.52 4.02 -20.73
CA GLU A 276 16.73 3.62 -20.03
C GLU A 276 16.42 3.14 -18.61
N LEU A 277 15.61 3.91 -17.86
CA LEU A 277 15.23 3.54 -16.50
C LEU A 277 14.52 2.18 -16.50
N TRP A 278 13.62 1.96 -17.45
CA TRP A 278 12.94 0.69 -17.65
C TRP A 278 13.91 -0.47 -17.86
N LYS A 279 14.79 -0.35 -18.85
CA LYS A 279 15.77 -1.41 -19.18
C LYS A 279 16.72 -1.69 -18.02
N ARG A 280 17.20 -0.66 -17.32
CA ARG A 280 18.09 -0.79 -16.16
C ARG A 280 17.39 -1.50 -15.00
N LEU A 281 16.14 -1.16 -14.70
CA LEU A 281 15.34 -1.88 -13.70
C LEU A 281 15.06 -3.32 -14.11
N GLN A 282 14.64 -3.60 -15.34
CA GLN A 282 14.43 -4.97 -15.83
C GLN A 282 15.69 -5.83 -15.69
N LYS A 283 16.86 -5.28 -16.10
CA LYS A 283 18.16 -5.94 -15.94
C LYS A 283 18.48 -6.18 -14.46
N ALA A 284 18.30 -5.17 -13.62
CA ALA A 284 18.58 -5.23 -12.19
C ALA A 284 17.75 -6.30 -11.46
N THR A 285 16.48 -6.45 -11.84
CA THR A 285 15.51 -7.32 -11.15
C THR A 285 15.37 -8.71 -11.76
N ARG A 286 16.04 -9.01 -12.88
CA ARG A 286 15.87 -10.26 -13.64
C ARG A 286 16.00 -11.54 -12.80
N LYS A 287 16.83 -11.52 -11.75
CA LYS A 287 17.08 -12.70 -10.90
C LYS A 287 16.17 -12.78 -9.66
N THR A 288 15.68 -11.63 -9.20
CA THR A 288 15.05 -11.44 -7.88
C THR A 288 13.53 -11.24 -7.97
N VAL A 289 13.03 -10.67 -9.08
CA VAL A 289 11.60 -10.50 -9.35
C VAL A 289 11.17 -11.52 -10.40
N ARG A 290 10.33 -12.49 -10.00
CA ARG A 290 9.87 -13.62 -10.82
C ARG A 290 8.35 -13.60 -11.03
#